data_AF-A0A254S062-F1
#
_entry.id   AF-A0A254S062-F1
#
_cell.length_a   1.000
_cell.length_b   1.000
_cell.length_c   1.000
_cell.angle_alpha   90.00
_cell.angle_beta   90.00
_cell.angle_gamma   90.00
#
_symmetry.space_group_name_H-M   'P 1'
#
loop_
_entity.id
_entity.type
_entity.pdbx_description
1 polymer ?
#
loop_
_entity_poly.entity_id
_entity_poly.type
_entity_poly.pdbx_seq_one_letter_code
_entity_poly.pdbx_strand_id
1 'polypeptide(L)'
;MLDSVNAFLNHPLYDYDKQKTNILKAAFPFLIIIHHLEKYHLPGIGIFSWIGIWVMYLFFAMSGYGLVISYIKKSDYINGFLKRSIPKLFIPYLITFILFVIYRFIEGIDQIELLKSVGLLAFIPTSWFIYILALFYVFFFIVFKYVKSSTIIKVFFLSALVIAYCVIAPYVGFAHWRYDKCPAFIVGMVFALANSSIKEKYVRWHAFAGVGILLCIMNLPLGHGLDPYLYSSIMFMLMFILPYREGGGVLV
;
A
#
# COMPACT_ATOMS: atom_id res chain seq x y z
N MET A 1 -13.03 27.81 22.11
CA MET A 1 -13.22 27.06 20.85
C MET A 1 -12.13 27.38 19.84
N LEU A 2 -11.80 28.65 19.58
CA LEU A 2 -10.65 29.02 18.75
C LEU A 2 -9.31 28.53 19.34
N ASP A 3 -9.11 28.69 20.65
CA ASP A 3 -7.86 28.25 21.30
C ASP A 3 -7.67 26.74 21.26
N SER A 4 -8.76 25.96 21.40
CA SER A 4 -8.73 24.51 21.27
C SER A 4 -8.43 24.04 19.84
N VAL A 5 -8.93 24.76 18.83
CA VAL A 5 -8.64 24.47 17.41
C VAL A 5 -7.18 24.83 17.09
N ASN A 6 -6.71 26.00 17.54
CA ASN A 6 -5.33 26.43 17.36
C ASN A 6 -4.32 25.49 18.05
N ALA A 7 -4.65 25.01 19.26
CA ALA A 7 -3.84 24.01 19.95
C ALA A 7 -3.79 22.68 19.18
N PHE A 8 -4.92 22.24 18.60
CA PHE A 8 -4.96 21.03 17.77
C PHE A 8 -4.14 21.18 16.47
N LEU A 9 -4.24 22.31 15.78
CA LEU A 9 -3.59 22.55 14.48
C LEU A 9 -2.07 22.71 14.60
N ASN A 10 -1.59 23.27 15.70
CA ASN A 10 -0.16 23.48 15.96
C ASN A 10 0.52 22.30 16.68
N HIS A 11 -0.22 21.21 16.92
CA HIS A 11 0.36 20.02 17.51
C HIS A 11 1.36 19.34 16.56
N PRO A 12 2.47 18.76 17.06
CA PRO A 12 3.38 17.94 16.27
C PRO A 12 2.67 16.77 15.57
N LEU A 13 3.25 16.31 14.46
CA LEU A 13 2.75 15.14 13.76
C LEU A 13 2.93 13.86 14.60
N TYR A 14 1.97 12.94 14.51
CA TYR A 14 2.03 11.67 15.23
C TYR A 14 2.97 10.67 14.58
N ASP A 15 3.44 9.69 15.36
CA ASP A 15 4.16 8.57 14.81
C ASP A 15 3.27 7.69 13.92
N TYR A 16 3.86 7.28 12.80
CA TYR A 16 3.43 6.10 12.07
C TYR A 16 4.02 4.87 12.77
N ASP A 17 3.38 4.47 13.86
CA ASP A 17 3.85 3.38 14.71
C ASP A 17 3.39 1.99 14.21
N LYS A 18 3.87 0.96 14.89
CA LYS A 18 3.54 -0.43 14.57
C LYS A 18 2.05 -0.74 14.81
N GLN A 19 1.40 -0.07 15.74
CA GLN A 19 0.02 -0.35 16.13
C GLN A 19 -0.97 0.18 15.09
N LYS A 20 -0.82 1.44 14.65
CA LYS A 20 -1.53 2.00 13.50
C LYS A 20 -1.37 1.11 12.26
N THR A 21 -0.14 0.68 11.99
CA THR A 21 0.16 -0.21 10.87
C THR A 21 -0.60 -1.55 10.98
N ASN A 22 -0.68 -2.13 12.17
CA ASN A 22 -1.35 -3.42 12.37
C ASN A 22 -2.87 -3.30 12.17
N ILE A 23 -3.48 -2.22 12.65
CA ILE A 23 -4.92 -1.97 12.47
C ILE A 23 -5.25 -1.84 11.00
N LEU A 24 -4.45 -1.07 10.24
CA LEU A 24 -4.66 -0.93 8.81
C LEU A 24 -4.46 -2.25 8.06
N LYS A 25 -3.45 -3.03 8.44
CA LYS A 25 -3.26 -4.38 7.89
C LYS A 25 -4.43 -5.32 8.19
N ALA A 26 -5.10 -5.14 9.32
CA ALA A 26 -6.30 -5.89 9.66
C ALA A 26 -7.53 -5.38 8.88
N ALA A 27 -7.69 -4.06 8.73
CA ALA A 27 -8.86 -3.45 8.10
C ALA A 27 -8.87 -3.55 6.57
N PHE A 28 -7.70 -3.41 5.92
CA PHE A 28 -7.63 -3.31 4.46
C PHE A 28 -8.17 -4.53 3.72
N PRO A 29 -7.84 -5.78 4.09
CA PRO A 29 -8.42 -6.95 3.43
C PRO A 29 -9.95 -6.92 3.37
N PHE A 30 -10.62 -6.50 4.45
CA PHE A 30 -12.08 -6.39 4.48
C PHE A 30 -12.59 -5.28 3.55
N LEU A 31 -11.97 -4.10 3.55
CA LEU A 31 -12.35 -3.00 2.65
C LEU A 31 -12.20 -3.38 1.17
N ILE A 32 -11.18 -4.18 0.84
CA ILE A 32 -10.93 -4.69 -0.51
C ILE A 32 -11.99 -5.71 -0.92
N ILE A 33 -12.38 -6.61 0.00
CA ILE A 33 -13.46 -7.56 -0.24
C ILE A 33 -14.77 -6.80 -0.50
N ILE A 34 -15.12 -5.84 0.35
CA ILE A 34 -16.35 -5.03 0.20
C ILE A 34 -16.34 -4.26 -1.13
N HIS A 35 -15.18 -3.72 -1.54
CA HIS A 35 -15.02 -3.10 -2.85
C HIS A 35 -15.37 -4.05 -4.00
N HIS A 36 -14.93 -5.31 -3.94
CA HIS A 36 -15.28 -6.28 -4.98
C HIS A 36 -16.74 -6.74 -4.94
N LEU A 37 -17.40 -6.65 -3.78
CA LEU A 37 -18.83 -6.94 -3.66
C LEU A 37 -19.72 -5.89 -4.35
N GLU A 38 -19.21 -4.68 -4.59
CA GLU A 38 -19.94 -3.65 -5.32
C GLU A 38 -20.33 -4.07 -6.75
N LYS A 39 -19.56 -4.97 -7.38
CA LYS A 39 -19.91 -5.57 -8.68
C LYS A 39 -21.29 -6.26 -8.69
N TYR A 40 -21.81 -6.66 -7.53
CA TYR A 40 -23.13 -7.27 -7.41
C TYR A 40 -24.26 -6.23 -7.24
N HIS A 41 -23.96 -4.93 -7.37
CA HIS A 41 -24.91 -3.82 -7.37
C HIS A 41 -25.85 -3.80 -6.15
N LEU A 42 -25.36 -4.22 -4.98
CA LEU A 42 -26.16 -4.18 -3.76
C LEU A 42 -26.46 -2.71 -3.38
N PRO A 43 -27.67 -2.39 -2.90
CA PRO A 43 -28.01 -1.02 -2.50
C PRO A 43 -27.15 -0.56 -1.32
N GLY A 44 -26.63 0.66 -1.39
CA GLY A 44 -25.86 1.30 -0.31
C GLY A 44 -24.35 1.03 -0.29
N ILE A 45 -23.81 0.18 -1.18
CA ILE A 45 -22.36 -0.12 -1.21
C ILE A 45 -21.56 0.58 -2.32
N GLY A 46 -22.21 1.43 -3.13
CA GLY A 46 -21.55 2.14 -4.24
C GLY A 46 -20.37 3.03 -3.83
N ILE A 47 -20.36 3.54 -2.59
CA ILE A 47 -19.23 4.34 -2.07
C ILE A 47 -17.95 3.50 -1.88
N PHE A 48 -18.08 2.18 -1.73
CA PHE A 48 -16.96 1.26 -1.55
C PHE A 48 -16.24 0.94 -2.87
N SER A 49 -16.85 1.21 -4.04
CA SER A 49 -16.17 1.07 -5.33
C SER A 49 -14.94 2.00 -5.40
N TRP A 50 -15.06 3.21 -4.86
CA TRP A 50 -13.94 4.14 -4.80
C TRP A 50 -12.98 3.77 -3.68
N ILE A 51 -13.47 3.50 -2.46
CA ILE A 51 -12.61 3.25 -1.28
C ILE A 51 -11.59 2.13 -1.52
N GLY A 52 -11.98 1.03 -2.18
CA GLY A 52 -11.05 -0.08 -2.44
C GLY A 52 -9.83 0.30 -3.29
N ILE A 53 -10.00 1.21 -4.25
CA ILE A 53 -8.91 1.71 -5.09
C ILE A 53 -7.90 2.49 -4.24
N TRP A 54 -8.38 3.32 -3.31
CA TRP A 54 -7.54 4.11 -2.41
C TRP A 54 -6.80 3.23 -1.41
N VAL A 55 -7.48 2.22 -0.88
CA VAL A 55 -6.90 1.22 0.02
C VAL A 55 -5.76 0.46 -0.67
N MET A 56 -5.88 0.15 -1.97
CA MET A 56 -4.81 -0.47 -2.75
C MET A 56 -3.56 0.42 -2.85
N TYR A 57 -3.72 1.71 -3.18
CA TYR A 57 -2.58 2.64 -3.20
C TYR A 57 -1.91 2.73 -1.83
N LEU A 58 -2.70 2.85 -0.76
CA LEU A 58 -2.19 2.90 0.60
C LEU A 58 -1.48 1.59 0.96
N PHE A 59 -2.03 0.43 0.62
CA PHE A 59 -1.39 -0.87 0.86
C PHE A 59 0.00 -0.98 0.22
N PHE A 60 0.14 -0.62 -1.06
CA PHE A 60 1.43 -0.63 -1.74
C PHE A 60 2.42 0.35 -1.08
N ALA A 61 1.97 1.55 -0.74
CA ALA A 61 2.79 2.55 -0.06
C ALA A 61 3.21 2.08 1.35
N MET A 62 2.30 1.49 2.13
CA MET A 62 2.63 0.91 3.46
C MET A 62 3.67 -0.19 3.36
N SER A 63 3.61 -1.03 2.32
CA SER A 63 4.62 -2.07 2.10
C SER A 63 5.99 -1.47 1.81
N GLY A 64 6.09 -0.47 0.92
CA GLY A 64 7.36 0.22 0.63
C GLY A 64 7.93 0.93 1.86
N TYR A 65 7.08 1.68 2.58
CA TYR A 65 7.44 2.37 3.82
C TYR A 65 7.95 1.40 4.89
N GLY A 66 7.21 0.32 5.11
CA GLY A 66 7.51 -0.67 6.15
C GLY A 66 8.83 -1.39 5.91
N LEU A 67 9.21 -1.64 4.66
CA LEU A 67 10.49 -2.25 4.30
C LEU A 67 11.67 -1.33 4.62
N VAL A 68 11.60 -0.07 4.19
CA VAL A 68 12.68 0.91 4.40
C VAL A 68 12.84 1.24 5.88
N ILE A 69 11.74 1.50 6.61
CA ILE A 69 11.80 1.72 8.06
C ILE A 69 12.35 0.50 8.80
N SER A 70 11.92 -0.71 8.43
CA SER A 70 12.42 -1.92 9.09
C SER A 70 13.91 -2.14 8.84
N TYR A 71 14.40 -1.80 7.65
CA TYR A 71 15.83 -1.84 7.32
C TYR A 71 16.63 -0.81 8.12
N ILE A 72 16.16 0.44 8.19
CA ILE A 72 16.84 1.51 8.94
C ILE A 72 16.91 1.17 10.44
N LYS A 73 15.81 0.63 11.01
CA LYS A 73 15.72 0.35 12.44
C LYS A 73 16.38 -0.95 12.90
N LYS A 74 16.71 -1.87 11.98
CA LYS A 74 17.22 -3.21 12.34
C LYS A 74 18.41 -3.56 11.46
N SER A 75 19.60 -3.57 12.05
CA SER A 75 20.88 -3.89 11.39
C SER A 75 20.82 -5.18 10.56
N ASP A 76 20.22 -6.22 11.11
CA ASP A 76 20.17 -7.56 10.49
C ASP A 76 18.88 -7.81 9.70
N TYR A 77 18.11 -6.76 9.36
CA TYR A 77 16.83 -6.94 8.69
C TYR A 77 16.94 -7.73 7.38
N ILE A 78 18.02 -7.52 6.62
CA ILE A 78 18.19 -8.17 5.32
C ILE A 78 18.52 -9.66 5.46
N ASN A 79 19.05 -10.09 6.61
CA ASN A 79 19.43 -11.47 6.86
C ASN A 79 18.16 -12.33 7.01
N GLY A 80 18.08 -13.38 6.19
CA GLY A 80 16.90 -14.25 6.11
C GLY A 80 15.62 -13.54 5.63
N PHE A 81 15.72 -12.36 5.01
CA PHE A 81 14.56 -11.54 4.63
C PHE A 81 13.53 -12.31 3.80
N LEU A 82 13.94 -12.97 2.71
CA LEU A 82 13.00 -13.69 1.84
C LEU A 82 12.28 -14.83 2.58
N LYS A 83 13.03 -15.64 3.35
CA LYS A 83 12.47 -16.73 4.17
C LYS A 83 11.44 -16.24 5.19
N ARG A 84 11.58 -15.01 5.68
CA ARG A 84 10.67 -14.41 6.66
C ARG A 84 9.50 -13.65 6.03
N SER A 85 9.72 -12.99 4.90
CA SER A 85 8.78 -12.03 4.31
C SER A 85 7.88 -12.66 3.26
N ILE A 86 8.40 -13.58 2.43
CA ILE A 86 7.60 -14.23 1.37
C ILE A 86 6.48 -15.10 1.96
N PRO A 87 6.70 -15.96 2.97
CA PRO A 87 5.60 -16.74 3.56
C PRO A 87 4.49 -15.88 4.14
N LYS A 88 4.79 -14.70 4.67
CA LYS A 88 3.77 -13.78 5.20
C LYS A 88 2.82 -13.25 4.12
N LEU A 89 3.24 -13.24 2.86
CA LEU A 89 2.38 -12.90 1.72
C LEU A 89 1.60 -14.12 1.24
N PHE A 90 2.27 -15.27 1.13
CA PHE A 90 1.69 -16.47 0.53
C PHE A 90 0.83 -17.33 1.47
N ILE A 91 1.01 -17.25 2.79
CA ILE A 91 0.16 -17.99 3.74
C ILE A 91 -1.30 -17.53 3.66
N PRO A 92 -1.61 -16.21 3.77
CA PRO A 92 -2.98 -15.74 3.55
C PRO A 92 -3.52 -16.09 2.16
N TYR A 93 -2.66 -15.96 1.12
CA TYR A 93 -3.02 -16.35 -0.24
C TYR A 93 -3.43 -17.82 -0.34
N LEU A 94 -2.69 -18.73 0.29
CA LEU A 94 -2.95 -20.17 0.23
C LEU A 94 -4.33 -20.51 0.84
N ILE A 95 -4.72 -19.81 1.90
CA ILE A 95 -6.06 -19.95 2.49
C ILE A 95 -7.11 -19.52 1.46
N THR A 96 -6.95 -18.34 0.85
CA THR A 96 -7.86 -17.86 -0.21
C THR A 96 -7.88 -18.80 -1.42
N PHE A 97 -6.73 -19.38 -1.78
CA PHE A 97 -6.61 -20.36 -2.87
C PHE A 97 -7.44 -21.60 -2.61
N ILE A 98 -7.30 -22.19 -1.43
CA ILE A 98 -8.06 -23.40 -1.05
C ILE A 98 -9.56 -23.09 -1.06
N LEU A 99 -9.97 -21.97 -0.46
CA LEU A 99 -11.38 -21.56 -0.43
C LEU A 99 -11.94 -21.32 -1.85
N PHE A 100 -11.17 -20.69 -2.73
CA PHE A 100 -11.57 -20.45 -4.11
C PHE A 100 -11.73 -21.76 -4.89
N VAL A 101 -10.79 -22.69 -4.76
CA VAL A 101 -10.87 -24.02 -5.39
C VAL A 101 -12.12 -24.77 -4.92
N ILE A 102 -12.39 -24.78 -3.61
CA ILE A 102 -13.59 -25.43 -3.05
C ILE A 102 -14.87 -24.78 -3.61
N TYR A 103 -14.93 -23.44 -3.64
CA TYR A 103 -16.07 -22.70 -4.18
C TYR A 103 -16.35 -23.07 -5.64
N ARG A 104 -15.32 -23.03 -6.50
CA ARG A 104 -15.48 -23.35 -7.93
C ARG A 104 -15.77 -24.83 -8.17
N PHE A 105 -15.26 -25.72 -7.33
CA PHE A 105 -15.59 -27.14 -7.36
C PHE A 105 -17.07 -27.38 -7.04
N ILE A 106 -17.64 -26.68 -6.05
CA ILE A 106 -19.08 -26.76 -5.72
C ILE A 106 -19.96 -26.27 -6.89
N GLU A 107 -19.49 -25.30 -7.67
CA GLU A 107 -20.17 -24.84 -8.90
C GLU A 107 -20.05 -25.83 -10.08
N GLY A 108 -19.37 -26.97 -9.89
CA GLY A 108 -19.18 -27.99 -10.93
C GLY A 108 -18.13 -27.64 -11.98
N ILE A 109 -17.23 -26.70 -11.68
CA ILE A 109 -16.22 -26.22 -12.63
C ILE A 109 -14.96 -27.07 -12.56
N ASP A 110 -14.48 -27.52 -13.72
CA ASP A 110 -13.20 -28.22 -13.83
C ASP A 110 -12.03 -27.25 -13.54
N GLN A 111 -11.30 -27.53 -12.47
CA GLN A 111 -10.20 -26.70 -12.00
C GLN A 111 -8.96 -26.77 -12.91
N ILE A 112 -8.75 -27.90 -13.59
CA ILE A 112 -7.64 -28.10 -14.51
C ILE A 112 -7.91 -27.31 -15.79
N GLU A 113 -9.12 -27.38 -16.32
CA GLU A 113 -9.52 -26.59 -17.49
C GLU A 113 -9.49 -25.08 -17.17
N LEU A 114 -10.00 -24.68 -16.01
CA LEU A 114 -9.90 -23.31 -15.53
C LEU A 114 -8.43 -22.86 -15.45
N LEU A 115 -7.56 -23.65 -14.82
CA LEU A 115 -6.14 -23.31 -14.71
C LEU A 115 -5.45 -23.20 -16.07
N LYS A 116 -5.79 -24.06 -17.04
CA LYS A 116 -5.25 -23.99 -18.40
C LYS A 116 -5.71 -22.74 -19.15
N SER A 117 -6.96 -22.32 -18.94
CA SER A 117 -7.53 -21.16 -19.64
C SER A 117 -7.03 -19.82 -19.11
N VAL A 118 -6.92 -19.65 -17.78
CA VAL A 118 -6.50 -18.36 -17.19
C VAL A 118 -5.03 -18.32 -16.77
N GLY A 119 -4.39 -19.48 -16.60
CA GLY A 119 -3.02 -19.60 -16.12
C GLY A 119 -2.88 -19.37 -14.61
N LEU A 120 -1.74 -19.79 -14.04
CA LEU A 120 -1.50 -19.78 -12.59
C LEU A 120 -1.57 -18.36 -11.98
N LEU A 121 -1.03 -17.36 -12.67
CA LEU A 121 -0.96 -15.97 -12.16
C LEU A 121 -2.30 -15.24 -12.16
N ALA A 122 -3.32 -15.78 -12.84
CA ALA A 122 -4.67 -15.23 -12.86
C ALA A 122 -5.72 -16.20 -12.32
N PHE A 123 -5.28 -17.34 -11.77
CA PHE A 123 -6.14 -18.44 -11.35
C PHE A 123 -7.17 -18.00 -10.31
N ILE A 124 -6.71 -17.30 -9.27
CA ILE A 124 -7.62 -16.56 -8.39
C ILE A 124 -7.77 -15.14 -8.94
N PRO A 125 -8.99 -14.69 -9.27
CA PRO A 125 -9.26 -13.29 -9.54
C PRO A 125 -8.67 -12.41 -8.44
N THR A 126 -8.20 -11.22 -8.80
CA THR A 126 -7.69 -10.20 -7.85
C THR A 126 -6.41 -10.55 -7.07
N SER A 127 -5.87 -11.77 -7.16
CA SER A 127 -4.62 -12.17 -6.46
C SER A 127 -3.32 -11.59 -7.02
N TRP A 128 -3.40 -10.87 -8.15
CA TRP A 128 -2.27 -10.30 -8.88
C TRP A 128 -1.32 -9.49 -7.99
N PHE A 129 -1.83 -8.76 -6.99
CA PHE A 129 -1.02 -7.89 -6.14
C PHE A 129 -0.01 -8.67 -5.28
N ILE A 130 -0.30 -9.93 -4.95
CA ILE A 130 0.57 -10.78 -4.13
C ILE A 130 1.84 -11.13 -4.90
N TYR A 131 1.70 -11.47 -6.18
CA TYR A 131 2.81 -11.78 -7.06
C TYR A 131 3.70 -10.56 -7.32
N ILE A 132 3.09 -9.40 -7.54
CA ILE A 132 3.82 -8.14 -7.73
C ILE A 132 4.55 -7.74 -6.45
N LEU A 133 3.89 -7.84 -5.30
CA LEU A 133 4.51 -7.48 -4.04
C LEU A 133 5.66 -8.44 -3.70
N ALA A 134 5.50 -9.73 -4.01
CA ALA A 134 6.59 -10.70 -3.92
C ALA A 134 7.77 -10.33 -4.84
N LEU A 135 7.52 -9.91 -6.09
CA LEU A 135 8.54 -9.40 -6.99
C LEU A 135 9.25 -8.16 -6.41
N PHE A 136 8.51 -7.20 -5.89
CA PHE A 136 9.09 -6.01 -5.26
C PHE A 136 9.89 -6.34 -4.01
N TYR A 137 9.51 -7.38 -3.26
CA TYR A 137 10.27 -7.87 -2.12
C TYR A 137 11.58 -8.53 -2.58
N VAL A 138 11.58 -9.22 -3.73
CA VAL A 138 12.80 -9.74 -4.35
C VAL A 138 13.70 -8.59 -4.82
N PHE A 139 13.15 -7.57 -5.49
CA PHE A 139 13.91 -6.37 -5.86
C PHE A 139 14.51 -5.68 -4.65
N PHE A 140 13.71 -5.49 -3.59
CA PHE A 140 14.18 -4.93 -2.33
C PHE A 140 15.31 -5.76 -1.75
N PHE A 141 15.18 -7.08 -1.69
CA PHE A 141 16.21 -7.97 -1.18
C PHE A 141 17.52 -7.82 -1.95
N ILE A 142 17.46 -7.86 -3.28
CA ILE A 142 18.63 -7.76 -4.15
C ILE A 142 19.33 -6.41 -3.93
N VAL A 143 18.59 -5.30 -4.03
CA VAL A 143 19.15 -3.96 -3.90
C VAL A 143 19.74 -3.74 -2.51
N PHE A 144 18.98 -4.04 -1.45
CA PHE A 144 19.40 -3.73 -0.09
C PHE A 144 20.50 -4.64 0.44
N LYS A 145 20.64 -5.86 -0.10
CA LYS A 145 21.70 -6.80 0.23
C LYS A 145 23.00 -6.52 -0.53
N TYR A 146 22.93 -6.26 -1.84
CA TYR A 146 24.13 -6.25 -2.69
C TYR A 146 24.66 -4.84 -3.02
N VAL A 147 23.81 -3.81 -3.01
CA VAL A 147 24.28 -2.43 -3.24
C VAL A 147 24.95 -1.91 -1.96
N LYS A 148 26.25 -1.60 -2.04
CA LYS A 148 27.04 -1.04 -0.92
C LYS A 148 27.03 0.49 -0.99
N SER A 149 25.87 1.09 -0.75
CA SER A 149 25.69 2.55 -0.78
C SER A 149 24.70 3.03 0.29
N SER A 150 24.48 4.34 0.37
CA SER A 150 23.53 4.94 1.31
C SER A 150 22.10 4.43 1.07
N THR A 151 21.27 4.48 2.11
CA THR A 151 19.85 4.05 2.01
C THR A 151 19.09 4.83 0.93
N ILE A 152 19.44 6.11 0.72
CA ILE A 152 18.84 6.94 -0.33
C ILE A 152 19.16 6.37 -1.72
N ILE A 153 20.42 6.02 -1.98
CA ILE A 153 20.84 5.44 -3.26
C ILE A 153 20.19 4.07 -3.49
N LYS A 154 20.04 3.26 -2.42
CA LYS A 154 19.29 1.99 -2.50
C LYS A 154 17.82 2.21 -2.87
N VAL A 155 17.15 3.17 -2.23
CA VAL A 155 15.75 3.52 -2.57
C VAL A 155 15.65 4.01 -4.01
N PHE A 156 16.61 4.79 -4.50
CA PHE A 156 16.66 5.21 -5.91
C PHE A 156 16.71 4.02 -6.87
N PHE A 157 17.65 3.08 -6.67
CA PHE A 157 17.76 1.88 -7.51
C PHE A 157 16.49 1.00 -7.46
N LEU A 158 15.92 0.81 -6.27
CA LEU A 158 14.67 0.06 -6.13
C LEU A 158 13.50 0.77 -6.83
N SER A 159 13.44 2.09 -6.76
CA SER A 159 12.43 2.88 -7.47
C SER A 159 12.57 2.74 -8.98
N ALA A 160 13.80 2.74 -9.50
CA ALA A 160 14.06 2.49 -10.91
C ALA A 160 13.57 1.10 -11.37
N LEU A 161 13.77 0.06 -10.57
CA LEU A 161 13.25 -1.30 -10.87
C LEU A 161 11.72 -1.35 -10.86
N VAL A 162 11.05 -0.66 -9.93
CA VAL A 162 9.59 -0.58 -9.89
C VAL A 162 9.05 0.19 -11.10
N ILE A 163 9.69 1.30 -11.49
CA ILE A 163 9.32 2.06 -12.70
C ILE A 163 9.54 1.20 -13.95
N ALA A 164 10.67 0.49 -14.04
CA ALA A 164 10.93 -0.42 -15.15
C ALA A 164 9.84 -1.49 -15.28
N TYR A 165 9.39 -2.09 -14.17
CA TYR A 165 8.23 -2.99 -14.18
C TYR A 165 6.97 -2.30 -14.72
N CYS A 166 6.65 -1.09 -14.25
CA CYS A 166 5.46 -0.35 -14.69
C CYS A 166 5.50 -0.01 -16.19
N VAL A 167 6.69 0.27 -16.73
CA VAL A 167 6.87 0.54 -18.17
C VAL A 167 6.80 -0.74 -18.98
N ILE A 168 7.42 -1.84 -18.53
CA ILE A 168 7.48 -3.11 -19.28
C ILE A 168 6.14 -3.85 -19.27
N ALA A 169 5.40 -3.84 -18.15
CA ALA A 169 4.17 -4.61 -17.99
C ALA A 169 3.11 -4.41 -19.10
N PRO A 170 2.81 -3.18 -19.56
CA PRO A 170 1.92 -2.96 -20.71
C PRO A 170 2.39 -3.68 -21.99
N TYR A 171 3.71 -3.64 -22.28
CA TYR A 171 4.27 -4.26 -23.50
C TYR A 171 4.24 -5.79 -23.47
N VAL A 172 4.15 -6.38 -22.27
CA VAL A 172 3.99 -7.83 -22.06
C VAL A 172 2.50 -8.22 -22.06
N GLY A 173 1.58 -7.26 -22.28
CA GLY A 173 0.14 -7.50 -22.34
C GLY A 173 -0.51 -7.63 -20.97
N PHE A 174 0.14 -7.18 -19.90
CA PHE A 174 -0.53 -7.10 -18.60
C PHE A 174 -1.54 -5.95 -18.59
N ALA A 175 -2.68 -6.20 -17.97
CA ALA A 175 -3.71 -5.18 -17.81
C ALA A 175 -3.31 -4.09 -16.80
N HIS A 176 -3.84 -2.88 -16.99
CA HIS A 176 -3.50 -1.67 -16.23
C HIS A 176 -3.58 -1.82 -14.71
N TRP A 177 -4.60 -2.53 -14.21
CA TRP A 177 -4.76 -2.77 -12.77
C TRP A 177 -3.57 -3.49 -12.13
N ARG A 178 -2.72 -4.19 -12.91
CA ARG A 178 -1.49 -4.84 -12.43
C ARG A 178 -0.30 -3.89 -12.32
N TYR A 179 -0.35 -2.64 -12.73
CA TYR A 179 0.81 -1.76 -12.61
C TYR A 179 0.47 -0.34 -12.18
N ASP A 180 -0.76 0.13 -12.37
CA ASP A 180 -1.15 1.50 -12.00
C ASP A 180 -0.88 1.85 -10.53
N LYS A 181 -1.01 0.87 -9.63
CA LYS A 181 -0.90 1.11 -8.17
C LYS A 181 0.52 0.92 -7.65
N CYS A 182 1.42 0.39 -8.47
CA CYS A 182 2.79 0.09 -8.10
C CYS A 182 3.63 1.33 -7.73
N PRO A 183 3.47 2.50 -8.39
CA PRO A 183 4.22 3.70 -8.02
C PRO A 183 3.98 4.16 -6.57
N ALA A 184 2.83 3.83 -5.97
CA ALA A 184 2.58 4.11 -4.55
C ALA A 184 3.61 3.44 -3.62
N PHE A 185 4.16 2.29 -4.00
CA PHE A 185 5.25 1.65 -3.28
C PHE A 185 6.48 2.57 -3.14
N ILE A 186 6.79 3.32 -4.20
CA ILE A 186 7.89 4.30 -4.22
C ILE A 186 7.60 5.45 -3.26
N VAL A 187 6.38 5.98 -3.30
CA VAL A 187 5.94 7.04 -2.37
C VAL A 187 6.17 6.60 -0.93
N GLY A 188 5.75 5.38 -0.58
CA GLY A 188 6.01 4.82 0.74
C GLY A 188 7.48 4.79 1.14
N MET A 189 8.37 4.36 0.23
CA MET A 189 9.81 4.35 0.48
C MET A 189 10.39 5.75 0.69
N VAL A 190 9.95 6.74 -0.09
CA VAL A 190 10.38 8.14 0.03
C VAL A 190 9.90 8.73 1.36
N PHE A 191 8.65 8.48 1.74
CA PHE A 191 8.13 8.88 3.05
C PHE A 191 8.93 8.27 4.20
N ALA A 192 9.43 7.05 4.07
CA ALA A 192 10.27 6.42 5.09
C ALA A 192 11.62 7.14 5.26
N LEU A 193 12.22 7.64 4.18
CA LEU A 193 13.45 8.44 4.23
C LEU A 193 13.23 9.81 4.86
N ALA A 194 12.08 10.44 4.57
CA ALA A 194 11.74 11.77 5.05
C ALA A 194 11.08 11.79 6.45
N ASN A 195 10.74 10.62 7.01
CA ASN A 195 9.91 10.48 8.19
C ASN A 195 10.41 11.26 9.43
N SER A 196 11.73 11.31 9.70
CA SER A 196 12.27 12.09 10.82
C SER A 196 12.20 13.60 10.53
N SER A 197 12.70 14.03 9.37
CA SER A 197 12.71 15.44 8.97
C SER A 197 11.30 16.04 8.88
N ILE A 198 10.32 15.27 8.42
CA ILE A 198 8.92 15.71 8.34
C ILE A 198 8.36 15.97 9.75
N LYS A 199 8.63 15.08 10.70
CA LYS A 199 8.12 15.21 12.08
C LYS A 199 8.72 16.38 12.84
N GLU A 200 10.02 16.61 12.65
CA GLU A 200 10.73 17.69 13.33
C GLU A 200 10.34 19.07 12.80
N LYS A 201 10.02 19.17 11.49
CA LYS A 201 9.82 20.45 10.80
C LYS A 201 8.36 20.87 10.66
N TYR A 202 7.40 19.94 10.69
CA TYR A 202 6.00 20.22 10.37
C TYR A 202 5.04 19.90 11.51
N VAL A 203 3.96 20.69 11.58
CA VAL A 203 2.80 20.49 12.48
C VAL A 203 1.54 20.21 11.66
N ARG A 204 0.43 19.82 12.31
CA ARG A 204 -0.79 19.35 11.62
C ARG A 204 -1.33 20.31 10.56
N TRP A 205 -1.32 21.61 10.79
CA TRP A 205 -1.76 22.59 9.79
C TRP A 205 -1.02 22.44 8.45
N HIS A 206 0.30 22.23 8.48
CA HIS A 206 1.08 22.02 7.25
C HIS A 206 0.65 20.74 6.52
N ALA A 207 0.34 19.68 7.25
CA ALA A 207 -0.17 18.44 6.68
C ALA A 207 -1.59 18.62 6.09
N PHE A 208 -2.48 19.35 6.76
CA PHE A 208 -3.79 19.71 6.22
C PHE A 208 -3.69 20.58 4.96
N ALA A 209 -2.80 21.58 4.96
CA ALA A 209 -2.54 22.40 3.79
C ALA A 209 -1.99 21.56 2.62
N GLY A 210 -1.06 20.64 2.89
CA GLY A 210 -0.55 19.69 1.91
C GLY A 210 -1.65 18.78 1.34
N VAL A 211 -2.51 18.22 2.19
CA VAL A 211 -3.68 17.43 1.76
C VAL A 211 -4.61 18.27 0.88
N GLY A 212 -4.91 19.51 1.27
CA GLY A 212 -5.73 20.43 0.48
C GLY A 212 -5.13 20.70 -0.91
N ILE A 213 -3.83 20.98 -0.98
CA ILE A 213 -3.12 21.19 -2.25
C ILE A 213 -3.20 19.95 -3.14
N LEU A 214 -2.95 18.77 -2.58
CA LEU A 214 -3.01 17.52 -3.34
C LEU A 214 -4.43 17.24 -3.87
N LEU A 215 -5.46 17.49 -3.06
CA LEU A 215 -6.86 17.38 -3.49
C LEU A 215 -7.17 18.37 -4.62
N CYS A 216 -6.66 19.60 -4.57
CA CYS A 216 -6.81 20.56 -5.67
C CYS A 216 -6.14 20.06 -6.96
N ILE A 217 -4.92 19.51 -6.86
CA ILE A 217 -4.18 18.97 -8.03
C ILE A 217 -4.93 17.79 -8.67
N MET A 218 -5.56 16.93 -7.86
CA MET A 218 -6.35 15.80 -8.38
C MET A 218 -7.57 16.24 -9.20
N ASN A 219 -8.13 17.42 -8.93
CA ASN A 219 -9.25 17.96 -9.69
C ASN A 219 -8.81 18.62 -11.01
N LEU A 220 -7.50 18.74 -11.26
CA LEU A 220 -6.99 19.24 -12.53
C LEU A 220 -6.91 18.09 -13.55
N PRO A 221 -7.16 18.33 -14.85
CA PRO A 221 -7.06 17.30 -15.89
C PRO A 221 -5.69 16.60 -15.97
N LEU A 222 -4.62 17.33 -15.61
CA LEU A 222 -3.24 16.82 -15.55
C LEU A 222 -2.99 15.92 -14.31
N GLY A 223 -3.86 15.99 -13.29
CA GLY A 223 -3.76 15.24 -12.05
C GLY A 223 -3.99 13.73 -12.22
N HIS A 224 -4.82 13.34 -13.18
CA HIS A 224 -5.19 11.93 -13.41
C HIS A 224 -3.99 11.03 -13.75
N GLY A 225 -2.95 11.56 -14.38
CA GLY A 225 -1.71 10.81 -14.63
C GLY A 225 -0.84 10.63 -13.38
N LEU A 226 -1.05 11.46 -12.35
CA LEU A 226 -0.31 11.47 -11.08
C LEU A 226 -1.11 10.86 -9.93
N ASP A 227 -2.33 10.42 -10.18
CA ASP A 227 -3.24 9.76 -9.25
C ASP A 227 -2.52 8.78 -8.30
N PRO A 228 -1.66 7.85 -8.77
CA PRO A 228 -0.95 6.93 -7.88
C PRO A 228 -0.11 7.61 -6.79
N TYR A 229 0.50 8.74 -7.13
CA TYR A 229 1.33 9.52 -6.23
C TYR A 229 0.48 10.40 -5.32
N LEU A 230 -0.58 11.00 -5.85
CA LEU A 230 -1.47 11.89 -5.11
C LEU A 230 -2.26 11.11 -4.04
N TYR A 231 -2.92 10.01 -4.42
CA TYR A 231 -3.72 9.19 -3.51
C TYR A 231 -2.87 8.64 -2.34
N SER A 232 -1.71 8.06 -2.64
CA SER A 232 -0.83 7.50 -1.62
C SER A 232 -0.26 8.56 -0.69
N SER A 233 0.12 9.74 -1.22
CA SER A 233 0.63 10.85 -0.42
C SER A 233 -0.42 11.45 0.51
N ILE A 234 -1.65 11.66 0.03
CA ILE A 234 -2.77 12.14 0.87
C ILE A 234 -3.00 11.17 2.02
N MET A 235 -3.11 9.88 1.71
CA MET A 235 -3.38 8.86 2.73
C MET A 235 -2.28 8.79 3.78
N PHE A 236 -1.01 8.87 3.37
CA PHE A 236 0.12 8.94 4.31
C PHE A 236 0.05 10.19 5.19
N MET A 237 -0.21 11.37 4.63
CA MET A 237 -0.34 12.61 5.41
C MET A 237 -1.48 12.56 6.43
N LEU A 238 -2.65 12.03 6.05
CA LEU A 238 -3.78 11.87 6.97
C LEU A 238 -3.41 11.01 8.19
N MET A 239 -2.55 10.01 8.02
CA MET A 239 -2.12 9.14 9.11
C MET A 239 -1.19 9.82 10.13
N PHE A 240 -0.45 10.84 9.72
CA PHE A 240 0.37 11.68 10.61
C PHE A 240 -0.48 12.72 11.37
N ILE A 241 -1.64 13.08 10.81
CA ILE A 241 -2.61 14.00 11.43
C ILE A 241 -3.44 13.30 12.50
N LEU A 242 -3.94 12.09 12.20
CA LEU A 242 -4.89 11.40 13.08
C LEU A 242 -4.19 10.83 14.33
N PRO A 243 -4.68 11.16 15.54
CA PRO A 243 -4.21 10.51 16.75
C PRO A 243 -4.53 9.02 16.69
N TYR A 244 -3.57 8.19 17.08
CA TYR A 244 -3.88 6.87 17.58
C TYR A 244 -3.51 6.86 19.05
N ARG A 245 -4.52 6.61 19.88
CA ARG A 245 -4.43 6.73 21.32
C ARG A 245 -3.86 5.44 21.90
N GLU A 246 -2.71 5.51 22.55
CA GLU A 246 -2.30 4.48 23.49
C GLU A 246 -3.26 4.52 24.69
N GLY A 247 -4.08 3.49 24.86
CA GLY A 247 -4.98 3.35 26.01
C GLY A 247 -6.27 4.18 25.93
N GLY A 248 -7.39 3.48 26.06
CA GLY A 248 -8.73 4.09 26.09
C GLY A 248 -8.87 5.15 27.18
N GLY A 249 -9.58 6.23 26.85
CA GLY A 249 -9.99 7.23 27.83
C GLY A 249 -10.87 8.29 27.18
N VAL A 250 -11.96 7.86 26.53
CA VAL A 250 -13.15 8.65 26.16
C VAL A 250 -13.02 10.17 26.38
N LEU A 251 -13.07 10.96 25.31
CA LEU A 251 -13.41 12.38 25.44
C LEU A 251 -14.92 12.50 25.62
N VAL A 252 -15.36 12.19 26.83
CA VAL A 252 -16.47 12.72 27.65
C VAL A 252 -16.14 12.31 29.08
#